data_AF-A0AA39FRH0-F1
#
_entry.id   AF-A0AA39FRH0-F1
#
_cell.length_a   1.000
_cell.length_b   1.000
_cell.length_c   1.000
_cell.angle_alpha   90.00
_cell.angle_beta   90.00
_cell.angle_gamma   90.00
#
_symmetry.space_group_name_H-M   'P 1'
#
loop_
_entity.id
_entity.type
_entity.pdbx_description
1 polymer ?
#
loop_
_entity_poly.entity_id
_entity_poly.type
_entity_poly.pdbx_seq_one_letter_code
_entity_poly.pdbx_strand_id
1 'polypeptide(L)'
;MDSIPRTHEDIEAQIREIQSKKKEIQTVATEKDQVGLGKTGFYDQDIYDGTNNKYDGYVTSIAANDEIEDEDYEPSAFTTNKRPGFTAPAALLNDVAQSEKEYDPFADRRRPTIADREDEYRQKRRRMIISPERVDPFAEGLYYALINIKLIYKIMKGKTQFSSMNY
;
A
#
# COMPACT_ATOMS: atom_id res chain seq x y z
N MET A 1 22.99 -23.93 -25.82
CA MET A 1 21.54 -23.88 -26.05
C MET A 1 21.12 -25.29 -26.37
N ASP A 2 20.59 -25.99 -25.38
CA ASP A 2 20.23 -27.40 -25.54
C ASP A 2 19.14 -27.50 -26.61
N SER A 3 19.36 -28.35 -27.60
CA SER A 3 18.39 -28.55 -28.67
C SER A 3 17.11 -29.12 -28.05
N ILE A 4 16.01 -28.39 -28.19
CA ILE A 4 14.68 -28.84 -27.74
C ILE A 4 14.42 -30.23 -28.35
N PRO A 5 14.15 -31.27 -27.56
CA PRO A 5 13.90 -32.61 -28.09
C PRO A 5 12.62 -32.58 -28.92
N ARG A 6 12.71 -33.09 -30.15
CA ARG A 6 11.59 -33.05 -31.12
C ARG A 6 10.99 -34.42 -31.38
N THR A 7 11.71 -35.50 -31.08
CA THR A 7 11.24 -36.87 -31.25
C THR A 7 10.78 -37.46 -29.93
N HIS A 8 9.89 -38.45 -29.97
CA HIS A 8 9.39 -39.14 -28.78
C HIS A 8 10.52 -39.81 -27.99
N GLU A 9 11.47 -40.42 -28.70
CA GLU A 9 12.64 -41.08 -28.11
C GLU A 9 13.55 -40.10 -27.36
N ASP A 10 13.81 -38.91 -27.94
CA ASP A 10 14.60 -37.88 -27.28
C ASP A 10 13.93 -37.37 -25.99
N ILE A 11 12.60 -37.25 -26.01
CA ILE A 11 11.81 -36.83 -24.85
C ILE A 11 11.90 -37.88 -23.74
N GLU A 12 11.77 -39.17 -24.06
CA GLU A 12 11.88 -40.25 -23.09
C GLU A 12 13.27 -40.34 -22.47
N ALA A 13 14.32 -40.18 -23.28
CA ALA A 13 15.71 -40.14 -22.80
C ALA A 13 15.92 -38.98 -21.82
N GLN A 14 15.41 -37.78 -22.15
CA GLN A 14 15.50 -36.61 -21.27
C GLN A 14 14.71 -36.81 -19.96
N ILE A 15 13.52 -37.41 -20.02
CA ILE A 15 12.73 -37.71 -18.82
C ILE A 15 13.51 -38.64 -17.89
N ARG A 16 14.14 -39.69 -18.43
CA ARG A 16 14.94 -40.64 -17.65
C ARG A 16 16.12 -39.95 -16.96
N GLU A 17 16.82 -39.08 -17.67
CA GLU A 17 17.94 -38.30 -17.15
C GLU A 17 17.50 -37.32 -16.04
N ILE A 18 16.39 -36.61 -16.24
CA ILE A 18 15.83 -35.71 -15.21
C ILE A 18 15.43 -36.49 -13.96
N GLN A 19 14.85 -37.68 -14.12
CA GLN A 19 14.46 -38.53 -13.00
C GLN A 19 15.68 -39.06 -12.22
N SER A 20 16.75 -39.48 -12.91
CA SER A 20 17.97 -39.92 -12.22
C SER A 20 18.64 -38.76 -11.47
N LYS A 21 18.79 -37.60 -12.11
CA LYS A 21 19.33 -36.38 -11.49
C LYS A 21 18.51 -35.95 -10.28
N LYS A 22 17.18 -36.00 -10.37
CA LYS A 22 16.30 -35.67 -9.24
C LYS A 22 16.52 -36.63 -8.07
N LYS A 23 16.67 -37.92 -8.34
CA LYS A 23 16.95 -38.92 -7.30
C LYS A 23 18.30 -38.68 -6.63
N GLU A 24 19.34 -38.36 -7.40
CA GLU A 24 20.66 -38.01 -6.88
C GLU A 24 20.61 -36.77 -5.97
N ILE A 25 19.96 -35.69 -6.42
CA ILE A 25 19.77 -34.46 -5.63
C ILE A 25 18.99 -34.75 -4.34
N GLN A 26 17.95 -35.58 -4.40
CA GLN A 26 17.18 -35.99 -3.24
C GLN A 26 18.04 -36.75 -2.21
N THR A 27 18.99 -37.58 -2.67
CA THR A 27 19.89 -38.34 -1.78
C THR A 27 21.04 -37.50 -1.23
N VAL A 28 21.51 -36.50 -1.98
CA VAL A 28 22.62 -35.61 -1.58
C VAL A 28 22.12 -34.51 -0.65
N ALA A 29 20.86 -34.08 -0.78
CA ALA A 29 20.20 -33.20 0.16
C ALA A 29 19.93 -33.93 1.49
N THR A 30 20.98 -34.16 2.27
CA THR A 30 20.87 -34.66 3.64
C THR A 30 19.98 -33.69 4.44
N GLU A 31 19.16 -34.25 5.33
CA GLU A 31 18.16 -33.54 6.16
C GLU A 31 18.73 -32.35 6.98
N LYS A 32 20.06 -32.22 7.04
CA LYS A 32 20.78 -31.14 7.73
C LYS A 32 20.75 -29.81 6.99
N ASP A 33 20.65 -29.81 5.66
CA ASP A 33 20.62 -28.57 4.85
C ASP A 33 19.19 -28.08 4.56
N GLN A 34 18.17 -28.87 4.88
CA GLN A 34 16.78 -28.48 4.68
C GLN A 34 16.23 -27.80 5.94
N VAL A 35 16.04 -26.49 5.87
CA VAL A 35 15.35 -25.72 6.90
C VAL A 35 13.85 -26.05 6.89
N GLY A 36 13.39 -26.76 7.92
CA GLY A 36 11.98 -27.09 8.09
C GLY A 36 11.15 -25.86 8.48
N LEU A 37 9.94 -25.75 7.97
CA LEU A 37 8.99 -24.71 8.37
C LEU A 37 8.67 -24.87 9.86
N GLY A 38 9.18 -23.95 10.69
CA GLY A 38 9.03 -23.97 12.15
C GLY A 38 10.30 -24.33 12.93
N LYS A 39 11.40 -24.68 12.26
CA LYS A 39 12.72 -24.80 12.89
C LYS A 39 13.49 -23.49 12.70
N THR A 40 14.10 -22.98 13.77
CA THR A 40 15.12 -21.94 13.66
C THR A 40 16.26 -22.53 12.82
N GLY A 41 16.59 -21.87 11.71
CA GLY A 41 17.61 -22.33 10.79
C GLY A 41 19.01 -22.30 11.42
N PHE A 42 20.02 -22.58 10.61
CA PHE A 42 21.43 -22.46 11.03
C PHE A 42 21.97 -21.02 10.92
N TYR A 43 21.21 -20.11 10.31
CA TYR A 43 21.63 -18.74 10.05
C TYR A 43 21.25 -17.81 11.21
N ASP A 44 22.15 -16.88 11.53
CA ASP A 44 21.95 -15.78 12.47
C ASP A 44 21.41 -16.24 13.84
N GLN A 45 21.88 -17.40 14.30
CA GLN A 45 21.53 -17.94 15.61
C GLN A 45 22.00 -17.00 16.73
N ASP A 46 23.14 -16.35 16.59
CA ASP A 46 23.61 -15.33 17.54
C ASP A 46 22.66 -14.13 17.71
N ILE A 47 21.83 -13.84 16.70
CA ILE A 47 20.86 -12.72 16.71
C ILE A 47 19.47 -13.19 17.11
N TYR A 48 19.04 -14.38 16.64
CA TYR A 48 17.66 -14.87 16.76
C TYR A 48 17.49 -16.06 17.70
N ASP A 49 18.56 -16.70 18.18
CA ASP A 49 18.51 -17.68 19.26
C ASP A 49 18.21 -16.89 20.54
N GLY A 50 16.97 -16.96 21.01
CA GLY A 50 16.39 -16.18 22.11
C GLY A 50 17.02 -16.44 23.49
N THR A 51 18.28 -16.83 23.52
CA THR A 51 19.15 -17.07 24.69
C THR A 51 19.56 -15.74 25.34
N ASN A 52 19.56 -14.63 24.60
CA ASN A 52 19.66 -13.29 25.17
C ASN A 52 18.27 -12.83 25.62
N ASN A 53 18.14 -12.48 26.91
CA ASN A 53 16.91 -11.91 27.45
C ASN A 53 16.50 -10.69 26.62
N LYS A 54 15.44 -10.81 25.80
CA LYS A 54 14.86 -9.72 24.98
C LYS A 54 14.47 -8.45 25.76
N TYR A 55 14.51 -8.52 27.08
CA TYR A 55 14.20 -7.43 28.01
C TYR A 55 15.42 -6.89 28.73
N ASP A 56 16.62 -7.38 28.42
CA ASP A 56 17.86 -6.88 29.00
C ASP A 56 18.08 -5.43 28.53
N GLY A 57 18.21 -4.50 29.48
CA GLY A 57 18.29 -3.05 29.23
C GLY A 57 16.96 -2.29 29.26
N TYR A 58 15.82 -2.94 29.44
CA TYR A 58 14.54 -2.25 29.64
C TYR A 58 14.19 -2.15 31.13
N VAL A 59 13.60 -1.01 31.50
CA VAL A 59 13.03 -0.82 32.84
C VAL A 59 11.68 -1.54 32.89
N THR A 60 11.55 -2.53 33.77
CA THR A 60 10.36 -3.40 33.88
C THR A 60 9.22 -2.79 34.70
N SER A 61 9.42 -1.59 35.26
CA SER A 61 8.43 -0.85 36.03
C SER A 61 8.55 0.65 35.80
N ILE A 62 7.41 1.30 35.59
CA ILE A 62 7.28 2.76 35.64
C ILE A 62 6.74 3.15 37.01
N ALA A 63 7.19 4.28 37.57
CA ALA A 63 6.66 4.79 38.83
C ALA A 63 5.17 5.12 38.64
N ALA A 64 4.30 4.36 39.28
CA ALA A 64 2.85 4.54 39.18
C ALA A 64 2.32 5.69 40.07
N ASN A 65 3.21 6.41 40.77
CA ASN A 65 2.85 7.38 41.81
C ASN A 65 3.53 8.74 41.64
N ASP A 66 4.10 9.03 40.46
CA ASP A 66 4.40 10.41 40.07
C ASP A 66 3.07 11.03 39.62
N GLU A 67 2.16 11.23 40.59
CA GLU A 67 1.10 12.20 40.44
C GLU A 67 1.81 13.53 40.19
N ILE A 68 1.70 14.03 38.97
CA ILE A 68 2.04 15.41 38.65
C ILE A 68 1.15 16.22 39.57
N GLU A 69 1.72 16.67 40.69
CA GLU A 69 1.09 17.67 41.56
C GLU A 69 0.72 18.82 40.62
N ASP A 70 -0.58 19.07 40.51
CA ASP A 70 -1.21 20.09 39.65
C ASP A 70 -0.76 21.49 40.09
N GLU A 71 0.53 21.78 40.02
CA GLU A 71 1.12 23.09 40.29
C GLU A 71 1.07 23.89 38.99
N ASP A 72 -0.02 24.65 38.88
CA ASP A 72 -0.16 25.84 38.03
C ASP A 72 0.26 25.65 36.56
N TYR A 73 -0.50 24.82 35.83
CA TYR A 73 -0.58 24.97 34.38
C TYR A 73 -1.37 26.26 34.07
N GLU A 74 -0.70 27.41 34.19
CA GLU A 74 -1.16 28.62 33.53
C GLU A 74 -1.33 28.24 32.05
N PRO A 75 -2.53 28.39 31.44
CA PRO A 75 -2.65 28.26 30.00
C PRO A 75 -1.99 29.50 29.45
N SER A 76 -0.65 29.51 29.37
CA SER A 76 0.13 30.46 28.59
C SER A 76 -0.60 30.52 27.27
N ALA A 77 -1.29 31.64 27.05
CA ALA A 77 -2.06 31.87 25.87
C ALA A 77 -1.11 31.59 24.72
N PHE A 78 -1.26 30.42 24.10
CA PHE A 78 -0.65 30.08 22.84
C PHE A 78 -1.32 31.02 21.86
N THR A 79 -0.80 32.24 21.88
CA THR A 79 -0.93 33.23 20.84
C THR A 79 -0.76 32.42 19.59
N THR A 80 -1.84 32.35 18.83
CA THR A 80 -1.94 31.76 17.52
C THR A 80 -1.15 32.66 16.56
N ASN A 81 0.11 32.91 16.90
CA ASN A 81 1.20 33.23 16.03
C ASN A 81 1.33 32.02 15.12
N LYS A 82 0.42 31.92 14.14
CA LYS A 82 0.59 31.17 12.91
C LYS A 82 1.81 31.77 12.25
N ARG A 83 3.00 31.38 12.73
CA ARG A 83 4.26 31.64 12.05
C ARG A 83 4.08 31.04 10.65
N PRO A 84 4.15 31.85 9.58
CA PRO A 84 3.97 31.37 8.22
C PRO A 84 5.23 30.61 7.76
N GLY A 85 5.62 29.57 8.50
CA GLY A 85 6.90 28.90 8.30
C GLY A 85 7.10 27.59 9.05
N PHE A 86 6.06 27.02 9.66
CA PHE A 86 6.17 25.65 10.20
C PHE A 86 5.93 24.57 9.12
N THR A 87 5.35 24.97 7.99
CA THR A 87 5.20 24.14 6.80
C THR A 87 6.10 24.67 5.70
N ALA A 88 6.60 23.78 4.84
CA ALA A 88 7.42 24.17 3.70
C ALA A 88 6.62 25.12 2.77
N PRO A 89 7.27 26.16 2.20
CA PRO A 89 6.61 27.06 1.26
C PRO A 89 6.08 26.28 0.06
N ALA A 90 4.88 26.65 -0.41
CA ALA A 90 4.16 25.91 -1.47
C ALA A 90 4.98 25.72 -2.77
N ALA A 91 5.91 26.64 -3.05
CA ALA A 91 6.84 26.50 -4.16
C ALA A 91 7.75 25.26 -4.03
N LEU A 92 8.27 24.98 -2.84
CA LEU A 92 9.10 23.79 -2.60
C LEU A 92 8.25 22.51 -2.56
N LEU A 93 7.01 22.56 -2.06
CA LEU A 93 6.11 21.40 -2.08
C LEU A 93 5.77 20.98 -3.52
N ASN A 94 5.54 21.92 -4.42
CA ASN A 94 5.23 21.63 -5.82
C ASN A 94 6.45 21.14 -6.59
N ASP A 95 7.64 21.64 -6.28
CA ASP A 95 8.90 21.20 -6.92
C ASP A 95 9.29 19.78 -6.48
N VAL A 96 9.13 19.47 -5.19
CA VAL A 96 9.36 18.11 -4.63
C VAL A 96 8.32 17.10 -5.11
N ALA A 97 7.05 17.49 -5.21
CA ALA A 97 6.00 16.63 -5.74
C ALA A 97 6.16 16.32 -7.24
N GLN A 98 6.94 17.12 -7.97
CA GLN A 98 7.23 16.91 -9.40
C GLN A 98 8.58 16.23 -9.65
N SER A 99 9.52 16.26 -8.69
CA SER A 99 10.90 15.79 -8.89
C SER A 99 11.04 14.27 -8.91
N GLU A 100 10.04 13.52 -8.45
CA GLU A 100 10.05 12.06 -8.49
C GLU A 100 8.77 11.61 -9.20
N LYS A 101 8.89 11.28 -10.50
CA LYS A 101 7.93 10.34 -11.11
C LYS A 101 7.74 9.21 -10.10
N GLU A 102 6.50 8.87 -9.79
CA GLU A 102 6.07 7.81 -8.87
C GLU A 102 6.76 6.47 -9.20
N TYR A 103 8.05 6.38 -8.89
CA TYR A 103 8.89 5.25 -9.17
C TYR A 103 8.80 4.42 -7.93
N ASP A 104 7.96 3.41 -7.99
CA ASP A 104 7.87 2.40 -6.95
C ASP A 104 9.28 1.79 -6.77
N PRO A 105 9.93 1.96 -5.60
CA PRO A 105 11.27 1.40 -5.35
C PRO A 105 11.27 -0.14 -5.40
N PHE A 106 10.09 -0.78 -5.37
CA PHE A 106 9.92 -2.21 -5.55
C PHE A 106 9.47 -2.61 -6.96
N ALA A 107 9.47 -1.68 -7.93
CA ALA A 107 9.06 -1.94 -9.31
C ALA A 107 9.79 -3.13 -9.95
N ASP A 108 11.05 -3.36 -9.59
CA ASP A 108 11.87 -4.47 -10.08
C ASP A 108 11.56 -5.82 -9.40
N ARG A 109 11.05 -5.79 -8.17
CA ARG A 109 10.74 -6.98 -7.36
C ARG A 109 9.27 -7.36 -7.40
N ARG A 110 8.43 -6.53 -8.03
CA ARG A 110 6.99 -6.80 -8.13
C ARG A 110 6.76 -8.09 -8.90
N ARG A 111 5.83 -8.92 -8.40
CA ARG A 111 5.39 -10.10 -9.14
C ARG A 111 4.75 -9.63 -10.46
N PRO A 112 5.14 -10.17 -11.63
CA PRO A 112 4.59 -9.72 -12.90
C PRO A 112 3.08 -9.95 -12.90
N THR A 113 2.31 -8.94 -13.29
CA THR A 113 0.84 -9.01 -13.30
C THR A 113 0.37 -9.89 -14.44
N ILE A 114 -0.91 -10.30 -14.43
CA ILE A 114 -1.50 -11.05 -15.55
C ILE A 114 -1.42 -10.22 -16.84
N ALA A 115 -1.50 -8.90 -16.74
CA ALA A 115 -1.37 -8.00 -17.89
C ALA A 115 0.00 -8.05 -18.56
N ASP A 116 1.06 -8.18 -17.76
CA ASP A 116 2.45 -8.23 -18.24
C ASP A 116 2.76 -9.54 -18.99
N ARG A 117 1.95 -10.59 -18.76
CA ARG A 117 2.14 -11.94 -19.33
C ARG A 117 1.30 -12.21 -20.58
N GLU A 118 0.48 -11.25 -21.00
CA GLU A 118 -0.53 -11.44 -22.04
C GLU A 118 -0.18 -10.75 -23.36
N ASP A 119 -0.44 -11.44 -24.47
CA ASP A 119 -0.29 -10.93 -25.84
C ASP A 119 -1.23 -9.76 -26.16
N GLU A 120 -0.87 -8.96 -27.16
CA GLU A 120 -1.60 -7.75 -27.59
C GLU A 120 -3.10 -8.01 -27.87
N TYR A 121 -3.44 -9.17 -28.47
CA TYR A 121 -4.83 -9.55 -28.73
C TYR A 121 -5.64 -9.75 -27.43
N ARG A 122 -5.03 -10.36 -26.40
CA ARG A 122 -5.66 -10.54 -25.09
C ARG A 122 -5.84 -9.20 -24.37
N GLN A 123 -4.91 -8.27 -24.55
CA GLN A 123 -5.04 -6.90 -24.04
C GLN A 123 -6.23 -6.16 -24.68
N LYS A 124 -6.45 -6.34 -25.98
CA LYS A 124 -7.61 -5.75 -26.68
C LYS A 124 -8.93 -6.24 -26.12
N ARG A 125 -9.03 -7.53 -25.73
CA ARG A 125 -10.24 -8.07 -25.08
C ARG A 125 -10.58 -7.37 -23.77
N ARG A 126 -9.59 -6.98 -22.96
CA ARG A 126 -9.85 -6.25 -21.70
C ARG A 126 -10.51 -4.89 -21.91
N ARG A 127 -10.28 -4.27 -23.08
CA ARG A 127 -10.83 -2.95 -23.41
C ARG A 127 -12.20 -3.03 -24.10
N MET A 128 -12.71 -4.22 -24.38
CA MET A 128 -14.02 -4.38 -24.99
C MET A 128 -15.12 -4.20 -23.94
N ILE A 129 -16.08 -3.34 -24.25
CA ILE A 129 -17.29 -3.12 -23.45
C ILE A 129 -18.21 -4.33 -23.67
N ILE A 130 -18.32 -5.20 -22.67
CA ILE A 130 -19.07 -6.48 -22.74
C ILE A 130 -20.58 -6.27 -22.57
N SER A 131 -20.98 -5.24 -21.84
CA SER A 131 -22.40 -4.90 -21.63
C SER A 131 -22.60 -3.41 -21.84
N PRO A 132 -23.82 -2.98 -22.22
CA PRO A 132 -24.20 -1.57 -22.17
C PRO A 132 -23.85 -0.95 -20.82
N GLU A 133 -23.63 0.37 -20.83
CA GLU A 133 -23.40 1.14 -19.61
C GLU A 133 -24.54 0.88 -18.62
N ARG A 134 -24.17 0.52 -17.39
CA ARG A 134 -25.16 0.32 -16.32
C ARG A 134 -25.62 1.70 -15.88
N VAL A 135 -26.93 1.95 -15.93
CA VAL A 135 -27.52 3.16 -15.35
C VAL A 135 -27.14 3.19 -13.86
N ASP A 136 -26.37 4.19 -13.46
CA ASP A 136 -25.97 4.38 -12.06
C ASP A 136 -27.20 4.81 -11.24
N PRO A 137 -27.70 3.97 -10.31
CA PRO A 137 -28.89 4.31 -9.52
C PRO A 137 -28.62 5.41 -8.49
N PHE A 138 -27.35 5.76 -8.23
CA PHE A 138 -26.96 6.81 -7.29
C PHE A 138 -26.68 8.16 -7.95
N ALA A 139 -26.53 8.19 -9.28
CA ALA A 139 -26.40 9.44 -10.02
C ALA A 139 -27.61 10.37 -9.77
N GLU A 140 -28.80 9.80 -9.62
CA GLU A 140 -30.03 10.55 -9.37
C GLU A 140 -30.04 11.33 -8.04
N GLY A 141 -29.34 10.84 -7.01
CA GLY A 141 -29.35 11.45 -5.68
C GLY A 141 -28.72 12.85 -5.63
N LEU A 142 -27.78 13.15 -6.52
CA LEU A 142 -27.09 14.44 -6.57
C LEU A 142 -27.95 15.55 -7.18
N TYR A 143 -28.84 15.24 -8.12
CA TYR A 143 -29.69 16.25 -8.76
C TYR A 143 -30.72 16.81 -7.78
N TYR A 144 -31.31 15.98 -6.91
CA TYR A 144 -32.28 16.42 -5.91
C TYR A 144 -31.66 17.35 -4.84
N ALA A 145 -30.42 17.08 -4.42
CA ALA A 145 -29.71 17.94 -3.46
C ALA A 145 -29.39 19.33 -4.04
N LEU A 146 -28.94 19.40 -5.29
CA LEU A 146 -28.57 20.66 -5.95
C LEU A 146 -29.77 21.57 -6.26
N ILE A 147 -30.92 20.98 -6.60
CA ILE A 147 -32.16 21.74 -6.86
C ILE A 147 -32.63 22.44 -5.57
N ASN A 148 -32.60 21.73 -4.43
CA ASN A 148 -33.00 22.28 -3.14
C ASN A 148 -32.09 23.43 -2.70
N ILE A 149 -30.77 23.30 -2.87
CA ILE A 149 -29.81 24.36 -2.52
C ILE A 149 -30.02 25.61 -3.39
N LYS A 150 -30.22 25.45 -4.70
CA LYS A 150 -30.46 26.58 -5.62
C LYS A 150 -31.80 27.28 -5.33
N LEU A 151 -32.85 26.52 -5.00
CA LEU A 151 -34.16 27.07 -4.64
C LEU A 151 -34.06 27.89 -3.35
N ILE A 152 -33.41 27.35 -2.31
CA ILE A 152 -33.18 28.04 -1.03
C ILE A 152 -32.36 29.32 -1.25
N TYR A 153 -31.27 29.26 -2.00
CA TYR A 153 -30.42 30.42 -2.30
C TYR A 153 -31.20 31.53 -3.04
N LYS A 154 -32.07 31.17 -3.99
CA LYS A 154 -32.93 32.13 -4.70
C LYS A 154 -33.95 32.79 -3.79
N ILE A 155 -34.57 32.03 -2.88
CA ILE A 155 -35.52 32.56 -1.88
C ILE A 155 -34.79 33.50 -0.91
N MET A 156 -33.58 33.14 -0.47
CA MET A 156 -32.78 33.97 0.44
C MET A 156 -32.38 35.29 -0.22
N LYS A 157 -31.87 35.27 -1.47
CA LYS A 157 -31.51 36.49 -2.21
C LYS A 157 -32.70 37.36 -2.59
N GLY A 158 -33.85 36.77 -2.89
CA GLY A 158 -35.09 37.51 -3.18
C GLY A 158 -35.63 38.25 -1.95
N LYS A 159 -35.52 37.67 -0.76
CA LYS A 159 -35.93 38.32 0.50
C LYS A 159 -35.02 39.48 0.91
N THR A 160 -33.72 39.42 0.59
CA THR A 160 -32.78 40.51 0.90
C THR A 160 -33.10 41.80 0.14
N GLN A 161 -33.61 41.70 -1.09
CA GLN A 161 -33.94 42.87 -1.93
C GLN A 161 -35.24 43.58 -1.50
N PHE A 162 -36.19 42.85 -0.90
CA PHE A 162 -37.42 43.44 -0.35
C PHE A 162 -37.23 44.07 1.05
N SER A 163 -36.19 43.65 1.77
CA SER A 163 -35.86 44.20 3.09
C SER A 163 -35.12 45.54 3.03
N SER A 164 -34.43 45.84 1.92
CA SER A 164 -33.68 47.11 1.74
C SER A 164 -34.49 48.24 1.12
N MET A 165 -35.81 48.07 0.93
CA MET A 165 -36.69 49.08 0.32
C MET A 165 -37.66 49.73 1.31
N ASN A 166 -37.50 49.47 2.61
CA ASN A 166 -38.25 50.12 3.69
C ASN A 166 -37.27 50.70 4.72
N TYR A 167 -36.66 51.84 4.38
CA TYR A 167 -36.21 52.90 5.28
C TYR A 167 -36.14 54.20 4.47
#